data_AF-A0A067E535-F1
#
_entry.id   AF-A0A067E535-F1
#
_cell.length_a   1.000
_cell.length_b   1.000
_cell.length_c   1.000
_cell.angle_alpha   90.00
_cell.angle_beta   90.00
_cell.angle_gamma   90.00
#
_symmetry.space_group_name_H-M   'P 1'
#
loop_
_entity.id
_entity.type
_entity.pdbx_description
1 polymer ?
#
loop_
_entity_poly.entity_id
_entity_poly.type
_entity_poly.pdbx_seq_one_letter_code
_entity_poly.pdbx_strand_id
1 'polypeptide(L)'
;MKMSTKSFPVLTHLIVPSPSPKPHLIPSTSSHFLSFPQNPLPFTANVHHHKPFKINPLLCSSSTNSSNNAPSDQSQSQSQSHSLTLTQQAIYDYLSELGISQEDCAFISSNSPKYAQMLNDSVQDLEEWKSWSSSSVSNKNDVGNGDGEESVLIGFKEKVVRMAKEKGDNGKVAFLESLGLSLSSAISIARSLSGEPLPPLIHKVKYMKEIFFSGSNTERTLGKNGRRMMKHLSIPIDEDVQQTLAFFEKIEARRGGLDMLGSSDASFRYLVESFPRLLLLSAESHVKPVVDFLEIVGVPKDCMGNVLLLFPPLIFWNIKAIRTKALAFEEIGAVDNDVGKMLLKYPWILSTSIQENYEEILSVFNEEKVPKLSVDRAIRSWPHLLGCSTSKLKLMLDQLGELGVENKKLGQVIAKSPQLLLRKPQEFRQVVSFLEDVGFDRENVGRILGRCPELFASNIERTLMKKIDFLIGIGISKDHLPRTIKKYPELLVSDVDRTLLPRIKYLMEMGLSKRDIAFMVRRFSPLLGYSIDEVFRPKLAFLLNTMEKSLQDVVAYPRYFSYSLEKKIKPRFWVLKGRNIECSLEEMLGKNDDEFATEFLLAPSAHSHQ
;
A
#
# COMPACT_ATOMS: atom_id res chain seq x y z
N MET A 1 -26.90 -45.89 -29.44
CA MET A 1 -27.26 -47.20 -28.86
C MET A 1 -27.09 -47.13 -27.33
N LYS A 2 -28.21 -47.29 -26.59
CA LYS A 2 -28.42 -47.61 -25.14
C LYS A 2 -27.59 -46.85 -24.07
N MET A 3 -28.17 -45.87 -23.36
CA MET A 3 -28.89 -45.95 -22.05
C MET A 3 -28.02 -46.53 -20.90
N SER A 4 -27.84 -45.91 -19.72
CA SER A 4 -28.87 -45.63 -18.72
C SER A 4 -28.39 -44.71 -17.59
N THR A 5 -29.35 -43.94 -17.06
CA THR A 5 -29.42 -43.06 -15.89
C THR A 5 -29.32 -43.77 -14.53
N LYS A 6 -29.04 -42.99 -13.46
CA LYS A 6 -29.61 -43.03 -12.08
C LYS A 6 -28.87 -41.99 -11.19
N SER A 7 -29.41 -40.80 -10.91
CA SER A 7 -30.49 -40.41 -9.96
C SER A 7 -30.11 -40.52 -8.48
N PHE A 8 -29.92 -39.35 -7.86
CA PHE A 8 -29.90 -39.07 -6.41
C PHE A 8 -31.26 -39.38 -5.76
N PRO A 9 -31.30 -39.72 -4.45
CA PRO A 9 -32.48 -39.53 -3.64
C PRO A 9 -32.39 -38.25 -2.80
N VAL A 10 -33.42 -37.42 -2.93
CA VAL A 10 -33.83 -36.34 -2.02
C VAL A 10 -34.82 -36.95 -1.02
N LEU A 11 -34.68 -36.66 0.27
CA LEU A 11 -35.75 -36.69 1.29
C LEU A 11 -35.36 -35.66 2.39
N THR A 12 -35.73 -34.39 2.26
CA THR A 12 -36.89 -33.70 2.85
C THR A 12 -37.14 -33.84 4.37
N HIS A 13 -37.13 -32.65 4.99
CA HIS A 13 -37.81 -32.17 6.21
C HIS A 13 -37.41 -32.73 7.58
N LEU A 14 -36.93 -31.82 8.44
CA LEU A 14 -37.75 -31.29 9.55
C LEU A 14 -37.10 -30.02 10.12
N ILE A 15 -37.73 -28.88 9.84
CA ILE A 15 -37.53 -27.62 10.53
C ILE A 15 -38.28 -27.75 11.86
N VAL A 16 -37.56 -27.70 12.97
CA VAL A 16 -38.14 -27.49 14.30
C VAL A 16 -37.45 -26.26 14.89
N PRO A 17 -38.19 -25.22 15.28
CA PRO A 17 -37.63 -24.06 15.95
C PRO A 17 -37.47 -24.38 17.44
N SER A 18 -36.29 -24.15 18.00
CA SER A 18 -36.07 -24.21 19.44
C SER A 18 -35.53 -22.88 19.97
N PRO A 19 -35.92 -22.51 21.20
CA PRO A 19 -36.12 -21.13 21.61
C PRO A 19 -34.83 -20.45 22.10
N SER A 20 -34.81 -19.14 21.93
CA SER A 20 -33.83 -18.22 22.51
C SER A 20 -33.84 -18.26 24.05
N PRO A 21 -32.69 -18.50 24.71
CA PRO A 21 -32.54 -18.16 26.12
C PRO A 21 -32.20 -16.68 26.25
N LYS A 22 -33.01 -15.96 27.02
CA LYS A 22 -32.72 -14.61 27.51
C LYS A 22 -31.40 -14.60 28.32
N PRO A 23 -30.69 -13.46 28.36
CA PRO A 23 -29.39 -13.36 29.02
C PRO A 23 -29.56 -13.38 30.55
N HIS A 24 -28.89 -14.32 31.22
CA HIS A 24 -28.70 -14.24 32.66
C HIS A 24 -27.50 -13.34 32.95
N LEU A 25 -27.80 -12.23 33.63
CA LEU A 25 -26.85 -11.32 34.26
C LEU A 25 -25.98 -12.10 35.28
N ILE A 26 -24.66 -12.02 35.13
CA ILE A 26 -23.66 -12.38 36.15
C ILE A 26 -22.70 -11.19 36.32
N PRO A 27 -22.25 -10.90 37.56
CA PRO A 27 -21.88 -9.56 37.99
C PRO A 27 -20.50 -9.11 37.50
N SER A 28 -20.39 -7.80 37.29
CA SER A 28 -19.14 -7.07 37.11
C SER A 28 -18.23 -7.21 38.33
N THR A 29 -17.15 -7.99 38.20
CA THR A 29 -16.00 -7.89 39.10
C THR A 29 -14.85 -7.20 38.40
N SER A 30 -14.37 -6.15 39.04
CA SER A 30 -13.29 -5.24 38.65
C SER A 30 -12.07 -5.94 38.03
N SER A 31 -11.78 -5.61 36.78
CA SER A 31 -10.50 -5.93 36.14
C SER A 31 -9.41 -5.00 36.68
N HIS A 32 -8.57 -5.52 37.57
CA HIS A 32 -7.25 -4.93 37.82
C HIS A 32 -6.43 -5.04 36.53
N PHE A 33 -6.12 -3.88 35.93
CA PHE A 33 -5.16 -3.75 34.86
C PHE A 33 -3.79 -4.27 35.33
N LEU A 34 -3.27 -5.32 34.70
CA LEU A 34 -1.90 -5.77 34.88
C LEU A 34 -1.01 -5.15 33.80
N SER A 35 -0.19 -4.20 34.24
CA SER A 35 0.97 -3.66 33.54
C SER A 35 2.11 -4.68 33.52
N PHE A 36 2.68 -4.95 32.34
CA PHE A 36 3.90 -5.73 32.21
C PHE A 36 5.13 -4.87 32.58
N PRO A 37 6.08 -5.39 33.38
CA PRO A 37 7.31 -4.66 33.68
C PRO A 37 8.24 -4.65 32.46
N GLN A 38 8.56 -3.44 31.97
CA GLN A 38 9.66 -3.20 31.05
C GLN A 38 10.93 -2.97 31.87
N ASN A 39 11.76 -4.01 32.02
CA ASN A 39 13.14 -3.85 32.45
C ASN A 39 14.06 -4.34 31.33
N PRO A 40 14.75 -3.44 30.59
CA PRO A 40 15.84 -3.84 29.72
C PRO A 40 17.09 -4.14 30.58
N LEU A 41 17.71 -5.30 30.35
CA LEU A 41 19.04 -5.61 30.86
C LEU A 41 20.13 -4.88 30.04
N PRO A 42 21.26 -4.49 30.66
CA PRO A 42 22.30 -3.73 29.98
C PRO A 42 23.29 -4.66 29.28
N PHE A 43 23.58 -4.40 28.00
CA PHE A 43 24.79 -4.88 27.33
C PHE A 43 25.58 -3.67 26.82
N THR A 44 26.80 -3.54 27.33
CA THR A 44 27.78 -2.51 26.99
C THR A 44 28.50 -2.90 25.69
N ALA A 45 28.32 -2.09 24.63
CA ALA A 45 29.18 -2.12 23.45
C ALA A 45 29.85 -0.75 23.31
N ASN A 46 31.16 -0.73 23.55
CA ASN A 46 32.04 0.41 23.28
C ASN A 46 32.07 0.70 21.78
N VAL A 47 31.56 1.87 21.38
CA VAL A 47 31.74 2.41 20.03
C VAL A 47 32.50 3.73 20.16
N HIS A 48 33.71 3.75 19.59
CA HIS A 48 34.51 4.95 19.45
C HIS A 48 33.78 5.99 18.59
N HIS A 49 33.41 7.11 19.20
CA HIS A 49 32.84 8.28 18.53
C HIS A 49 33.92 9.03 17.72
N HIS A 50 33.91 8.87 16.40
CA HIS A 50 34.51 9.86 15.50
C HIS A 50 33.47 10.93 15.14
N LYS A 51 33.80 12.18 15.49
CA LYS A 51 33.00 13.40 15.35
C LYS A 51 32.57 13.65 13.89
N PRO A 52 31.32 14.03 13.61
CA PRO A 52 30.96 14.62 12.33
C PRO A 52 31.43 16.08 12.27
N PHE A 53 32.03 16.45 11.13
CA PHE A 53 32.41 17.81 10.77
C PHE A 53 31.18 18.73 10.80
N LYS A 54 31.27 19.82 11.57
CA LYS A 54 30.31 20.93 11.59
C LYS A 54 30.42 21.71 10.28
N ILE A 55 29.37 21.70 9.47
CA ILE A 55 29.17 22.68 8.40
C ILE A 55 28.16 23.70 8.94
N ASN A 56 28.59 24.96 9.04
CA ASN A 56 27.79 26.08 9.51
C ASN A 56 26.64 26.37 8.53
N PRO A 57 25.38 26.46 9.00
CA PRO A 57 24.31 27.02 8.19
C PRO A 57 24.43 28.56 8.19
N LEU A 58 24.62 29.14 7.02
CA LEU A 58 24.44 30.58 6.79
C LEU A 58 22.96 30.91 6.94
N LEU A 59 22.57 31.28 8.15
CA LEU A 59 21.30 31.93 8.45
C LEU A 59 21.38 33.38 7.96
N CYS A 60 20.59 33.70 6.93
CA CYS A 60 20.24 35.08 6.63
C CYS A 60 19.51 35.67 7.84
N SER A 61 20.13 36.67 8.45
CA SER A 61 19.58 37.45 9.55
C SER A 61 18.35 38.23 9.09
N SER A 62 17.20 37.89 9.66
CA SER A 62 16.04 38.76 9.78
C SER A 62 16.39 39.91 10.72
N SER A 63 16.59 41.10 10.17
CA SER A 63 16.79 42.32 10.95
C SER A 63 15.45 42.86 11.43
N THR A 64 15.23 42.79 12.75
CA THR A 64 14.17 43.48 13.46
C THR A 64 14.53 44.96 13.65
N ASN A 65 13.56 45.83 13.34
CA ASN A 65 13.58 47.30 13.44
C ASN A 65 14.04 47.84 14.80
N SER A 66 14.78 48.96 14.79
CA SER A 66 14.48 50.11 15.67
C SER A 66 15.14 51.41 15.19
N SER A 67 14.31 52.45 15.02
CA SER A 67 14.51 53.88 15.31
C SER A 67 13.98 54.84 14.21
N ASN A 68 12.74 55.28 14.47
CA ASN A 68 12.16 56.62 14.36
C ASN A 68 12.43 57.56 13.17
N ASN A 69 11.28 58.08 12.69
CA ASN A 69 10.98 59.37 12.05
C ASN A 69 11.00 59.45 10.51
N ALA A 70 9.83 59.20 9.90
CA ALA A 70 9.36 59.83 8.65
C ALA A 70 7.86 59.49 8.43
N PRO A 71 7.08 60.34 7.73
CA PRO A 71 5.62 60.38 7.83
C PRO A 71 4.91 59.21 7.12
N SER A 72 3.69 58.97 7.56
CA SER A 72 2.76 57.93 7.14
C SER A 72 2.41 57.92 5.64
N ASP A 73 2.96 56.98 4.88
CA ASP A 73 2.49 56.57 3.54
C ASP A 73 1.42 55.46 3.64
N GLN A 74 0.23 55.82 4.11
CA GLN A 74 -0.94 54.92 4.11
C GLN A 74 -1.82 55.05 2.83
N SER A 75 -1.48 55.95 1.91
CA SER A 75 -2.28 56.23 0.70
C SER A 75 -1.90 55.41 -0.54
N GLN A 76 -0.65 54.91 -0.64
CA GLN A 76 -0.19 54.11 -1.80
C GLN A 76 -0.53 52.61 -1.70
N SER A 77 -0.65 52.05 -0.49
CA SER A 77 -0.96 50.62 -0.30
C SER A 77 -2.45 50.31 -0.52
N GLN A 78 -3.34 51.26 -0.21
CA GLN A 78 -4.78 51.12 -0.45
C GLN A 78 -5.14 51.23 -1.93
N SER A 79 -4.48 52.11 -2.69
CA SER A 79 -4.76 52.30 -4.13
C SER A 79 -4.38 51.09 -4.99
N GLN A 80 -3.23 50.46 -4.71
CA GLN A 80 -2.82 49.22 -5.38
C GLN A 80 -3.73 48.03 -5.04
N SER A 81 -4.21 47.94 -3.80
CA SER A 81 -5.14 46.87 -3.41
C SER A 81 -6.49 46.99 -4.12
N HIS A 82 -7.00 48.21 -4.28
CA HIS A 82 -8.26 48.48 -4.98
C HIS A 82 -8.13 48.24 -6.49
N SER A 83 -6.99 48.60 -7.10
CA SER A 83 -6.75 48.35 -8.54
C SER A 83 -6.65 46.85 -8.86
N LEU A 84 -6.04 46.05 -7.98
CA LEU A 84 -5.98 44.60 -8.12
C LEU A 84 -7.37 43.94 -8.02
N THR A 85 -8.23 44.37 -7.09
CA THR A 85 -9.61 43.86 -7.00
C THR A 85 -10.43 44.20 -8.25
N LEU A 86 -10.28 45.42 -8.77
CA LEU A 86 -10.92 45.82 -10.03
C LEU A 86 -10.40 44.99 -11.22
N THR A 87 -9.11 44.65 -11.22
CA THR A 87 -8.47 43.81 -12.26
C THR A 87 -8.99 42.37 -12.20
N GLN A 88 -9.14 41.80 -11.00
CA GLN A 88 -9.76 40.48 -10.82
C GLN A 88 -11.20 40.46 -11.31
N GLN A 89 -11.98 41.51 -11.02
CA GLN A 89 -13.34 41.62 -11.54
C GLN A 89 -13.35 41.74 -13.08
N ALA A 90 -12.43 42.50 -13.67
CA ALA A 90 -12.31 42.59 -15.13
C ALA A 90 -11.93 41.23 -15.76
N ILE A 91 -11.07 40.44 -15.11
CA ILE A 91 -10.77 39.07 -15.55
C ILE A 91 -12.02 38.19 -15.45
N TYR A 92 -12.81 38.30 -14.38
CA TYR A 92 -14.07 37.58 -14.22
C TYR A 92 -15.05 37.90 -15.37
N ASP A 93 -15.23 39.19 -15.68
CA ASP A 93 -16.14 39.66 -16.72
C ASP A 93 -15.67 39.13 -18.09
N TYR A 94 -14.36 39.21 -18.38
CA TYR A 94 -13.76 38.65 -19.60
C TYR A 94 -13.94 37.14 -19.74
N LEU A 95 -13.70 36.37 -18.67
CA LEU A 95 -13.91 34.92 -18.68
C LEU A 95 -15.38 34.56 -18.89
N SER A 96 -16.30 35.38 -18.38
CA SER A 96 -17.74 35.21 -18.58
C SER A 96 -18.13 35.43 -20.04
N GLU A 97 -17.51 36.39 -20.75
CA GLU A 97 -17.68 36.57 -22.20
C GLU A 97 -17.24 35.34 -23.01
N LEU A 98 -16.27 34.55 -22.51
CA LEU A 98 -15.78 33.33 -23.14
C LEU A 98 -16.70 32.11 -22.89
N GLY A 99 -17.84 32.28 -22.22
CA GLY A 99 -18.82 31.24 -21.95
C GLY A 99 -18.43 30.28 -20.82
N ILE A 100 -17.61 30.73 -19.87
CA ILE A 100 -17.18 29.95 -18.70
C ILE A 100 -18.24 30.03 -17.59
N SER A 101 -18.36 28.97 -16.78
CA SER A 101 -19.31 28.95 -15.66
C SER A 101 -18.96 30.01 -14.61
N GLN A 102 -19.96 30.58 -13.92
CA GLN A 102 -19.74 31.62 -12.92
C GLN A 102 -18.79 31.16 -11.78
N GLU A 103 -18.89 29.89 -11.38
CA GLU A 103 -18.03 29.28 -10.37
C GLU A 103 -16.57 29.22 -10.84
N ASP A 104 -16.35 28.78 -12.08
CA ASP A 104 -15.01 28.70 -12.67
C ASP A 104 -14.41 30.10 -12.89
N CYS A 105 -15.21 31.08 -13.33
CA CYS A 105 -14.77 32.48 -13.45
C CYS A 105 -14.29 33.02 -12.09
N ALA A 106 -15.06 32.79 -11.02
CA ALA A 106 -14.72 33.22 -9.66
C ALA A 106 -13.45 32.51 -9.15
N PHE A 107 -13.33 31.20 -9.40
CA PHE A 107 -12.15 30.43 -9.02
C PHE A 107 -10.89 30.93 -9.76
N ILE A 108 -10.95 31.09 -11.08
CA ILE A 108 -9.80 31.49 -11.89
C ILE A 108 -9.33 32.89 -11.51
N SER A 109 -10.24 33.86 -11.49
CA SER A 109 -9.90 35.27 -11.19
C SER A 109 -9.30 35.45 -9.78
N SER A 110 -9.78 34.71 -8.79
CA SER A 110 -9.26 34.77 -7.42
C SER A 110 -7.92 34.03 -7.24
N ASN A 111 -7.64 33.01 -8.06
CA ASN A 111 -6.44 32.19 -7.95
C ASN A 111 -5.35 32.50 -9.02
N SER A 112 -5.48 33.59 -9.78
CA SER A 112 -4.47 34.05 -10.75
C SER A 112 -3.88 35.44 -10.43
N PRO A 113 -3.27 35.64 -9.24
CA PRO A 113 -2.84 36.97 -8.79
C PRO A 113 -1.68 37.54 -9.61
N LYS A 114 -0.75 36.73 -10.10
CA LYS A 114 0.40 37.24 -10.87
C LYS A 114 0.00 37.61 -12.28
N TYR A 115 -0.95 36.88 -12.88
CA TYR A 115 -1.56 37.26 -14.15
C TYR A 115 -2.35 38.56 -14.01
N ALA A 116 -3.13 38.72 -12.93
CA ALA A 116 -3.82 39.97 -12.64
C ALA A 116 -2.83 41.14 -12.48
N GLN A 117 -1.76 40.94 -11.71
CA GLN A 117 -0.71 41.96 -11.57
C GLN A 117 -0.06 42.30 -12.92
N MET A 118 0.29 41.30 -13.74
CA MET A 118 0.85 41.51 -15.08
C MET A 118 -0.07 42.36 -15.97
N LEU A 119 -1.38 42.14 -15.92
CA LEU A 119 -2.34 42.96 -16.66
C LEU A 119 -2.41 44.39 -16.10
N ASN A 120 -2.51 44.55 -14.78
CA ASN A 120 -2.52 45.85 -14.12
C ASN A 120 -1.28 46.68 -14.49
N ASP A 121 -0.09 46.07 -14.44
CA ASP A 121 1.17 46.75 -14.76
C ASP A 121 1.21 47.13 -16.25
N SER A 122 0.77 46.24 -17.14
CA SER A 122 0.67 46.54 -18.59
C SER A 122 -0.30 47.70 -18.88
N VAL A 123 -1.36 47.83 -18.08
CA VAL A 123 -2.32 48.94 -18.17
C VAL A 123 -1.71 50.25 -17.68
N GLN A 124 -1.01 50.22 -16.54
CA GLN A 124 -0.35 51.40 -15.96
C GLN A 124 0.74 51.94 -16.90
N ASP A 125 1.58 51.06 -17.46
CA ASP A 125 2.64 51.43 -18.41
C ASP A 125 2.07 52.16 -19.66
N LEU A 126 0.90 51.75 -20.15
CA LEU A 126 0.25 52.36 -21.31
C LEU A 126 -0.47 53.68 -21.00
N GLU A 127 -0.95 53.83 -19.76
CA GLU A 127 -1.50 55.09 -19.25
C GLU A 127 -0.40 56.14 -19.07
N GLU A 128 0.78 55.74 -18.57
CA GLU A 128 1.97 56.60 -18.49
C GLU A 128 2.45 57.04 -19.88
N TRP A 129 2.34 56.17 -20.89
CA TRP A 129 2.72 56.47 -22.28
C TRP A 129 1.67 57.29 -23.06
N LYS A 130 0.50 57.62 -22.49
CA LYS A 130 -0.63 58.30 -23.21
C LYS A 130 -1.02 57.63 -24.53
N SER A 131 -0.83 56.33 -24.67
CA SER A 131 -1.10 55.59 -25.92
C SER A 131 -2.59 55.26 -26.12
N TRP A 132 -3.36 55.27 -25.03
CA TRP A 132 -4.78 54.89 -25.04
C TRP A 132 -5.73 55.96 -25.54
N SER A 133 -5.32 57.23 -25.53
CA SER A 133 -6.05 58.32 -26.19
C SER A 133 -5.91 58.28 -27.71
N SER A 134 -5.00 57.46 -28.26
CA SER A 134 -4.63 57.50 -29.69
C SER A 134 -5.15 56.33 -30.52
N SER A 135 -5.72 55.29 -29.89
CA SER A 135 -6.07 54.02 -30.56
C SER A 135 -7.56 53.87 -30.89
N SER A 136 -8.36 54.93 -30.76
CA SER A 136 -9.81 54.89 -31.06
C SER A 136 -10.19 55.63 -32.34
N VAL A 137 -9.50 55.43 -33.46
CA VAL A 137 -10.09 55.76 -34.77
C VAL A 137 -9.56 54.81 -35.85
N SER A 138 -10.35 53.78 -36.19
CA SER A 138 -10.35 53.25 -37.56
C SER A 138 -11.61 52.42 -37.84
N ASN A 139 -12.69 53.09 -38.27
CA ASN A 139 -13.28 52.80 -39.59
C ASN A 139 -14.46 53.72 -39.96
N LYS A 140 -14.27 54.37 -41.12
CA LYS A 140 -15.23 54.75 -42.19
C LYS A 140 -16.31 55.81 -41.94
N ASN A 141 -16.03 56.95 -42.59
CA ASN A 141 -16.91 57.77 -43.42
C ASN A 141 -18.21 58.29 -42.79
N ASP A 142 -18.19 59.53 -42.33
CA ASP A 142 -19.14 60.52 -42.85
C ASP A 142 -18.68 61.96 -42.60
N VAL A 143 -19.00 62.84 -43.54
CA VAL A 143 -18.72 64.28 -43.49
C VAL A 143 -19.81 64.95 -42.66
N GLY A 144 -19.46 65.58 -41.54
CA GLY A 144 -20.42 66.35 -40.75
C GLY A 144 -19.75 67.16 -39.64
N ASN A 145 -20.06 68.45 -39.61
CA ASN A 145 -19.54 69.49 -38.73
C ASN A 145 -19.62 69.18 -37.23
N GLY A 146 -18.76 69.85 -36.48
CA GLY A 146 -18.57 69.66 -35.04
C GLY A 146 -19.80 69.93 -34.18
N ASP A 147 -19.84 69.21 -33.06
CA ASP A 147 -19.91 69.77 -31.71
C ASP A 147 -19.55 68.66 -30.70
N GLY A 148 -18.56 68.92 -29.84
CA GLY A 148 -18.28 68.18 -28.60
C GLY A 148 -18.08 66.66 -28.69
N GLU A 149 -16.94 66.20 -29.22
CA GLU A 149 -16.49 64.83 -28.96
C GLU A 149 -15.97 64.72 -27.52
N GLU A 150 -16.88 64.37 -26.61
CA GLU A 150 -16.54 63.85 -25.29
C GLU A 150 -15.73 62.56 -25.51
N SER A 151 -14.40 62.65 -25.33
CA SER A 151 -13.51 61.49 -25.32
C SER A 151 -14.08 60.48 -24.33
N VAL A 152 -14.65 59.38 -24.84
CA VAL A 152 -15.15 58.28 -24.01
C VAL A 152 -13.96 57.77 -23.21
N LEU A 153 -13.86 58.21 -21.97
CA LEU A 153 -12.88 57.75 -20.99
C LEU A 153 -13.14 56.27 -20.77
N ILE A 154 -12.45 55.42 -21.53
CA ILE A 154 -12.51 53.97 -21.38
C ILE A 154 -12.22 53.66 -19.92
N GLY A 155 -13.13 52.98 -19.23
CA GLY A 155 -13.01 52.65 -17.82
C GLY A 155 -11.84 51.71 -17.59
N PHE A 156 -11.21 51.78 -16.40
CA PHE A 156 -10.05 50.94 -16.05
C PHE A 156 -10.31 49.43 -16.26
N LYS A 157 -11.53 48.95 -16.02
CA LYS A 157 -11.90 47.55 -16.27
C LYS A 157 -11.89 47.18 -17.76
N GLU A 158 -12.47 48.00 -18.62
CA GLU A 158 -12.53 47.79 -20.08
C GLU A 158 -11.12 47.79 -20.69
N LYS A 159 -10.29 48.67 -20.17
CA LYS A 159 -8.85 48.78 -20.42
C LYS A 159 -8.09 47.47 -20.13
N VAL A 160 -8.34 46.85 -18.96
CA VAL A 160 -7.79 45.54 -18.59
C VAL A 160 -8.31 44.42 -19.51
N VAL A 161 -9.62 44.38 -19.79
CA VAL A 161 -10.23 43.37 -20.69
C VAL A 161 -9.62 43.44 -22.09
N ARG A 162 -9.44 44.66 -22.63
CA ARG A 162 -8.80 44.86 -23.94
C ARG A 162 -7.36 44.35 -23.95
N MET A 163 -6.59 44.62 -22.88
CA MET A 163 -5.22 44.12 -22.76
C MET A 163 -5.17 42.59 -22.70
N ALA A 164 -6.11 41.95 -21.99
CA ALA A 164 -6.22 40.49 -21.98
C ALA A 164 -6.53 39.92 -23.38
N LYS A 165 -7.40 40.59 -24.15
CA LYS A 165 -7.70 40.23 -25.55
C LYS A 165 -6.48 40.40 -26.47
N GLU A 166 -5.73 41.48 -26.33
CA GLU A 166 -4.52 41.77 -27.13
C GLU A 166 -3.39 40.74 -26.90
N LYS A 167 -3.25 40.21 -25.67
CA LYS A 167 -2.28 39.15 -25.38
C LYS A 167 -2.59 37.83 -26.10
N GLY A 168 -3.83 37.63 -26.58
CA GLY A 168 -4.21 36.48 -27.41
C GLY A 168 -4.16 35.13 -26.70
N ASP A 169 -4.11 35.09 -25.37
CA ASP A 169 -4.06 33.86 -24.59
C ASP A 169 -5.44 33.25 -24.34
N ASN A 170 -6.52 33.97 -24.66
CA ASN A 170 -7.91 33.58 -24.45
C ASN A 170 -8.19 33.09 -23.02
N GLY A 171 -7.57 33.74 -22.01
CA GLY A 171 -7.74 33.42 -20.59
C GLY A 171 -7.01 32.15 -20.12
N LYS A 172 -6.27 31.46 -20.99
CA LYS A 172 -5.56 30.21 -20.65
C LYS A 172 -4.46 30.40 -19.62
N VAL A 173 -3.74 31.53 -19.66
CA VAL A 173 -2.66 31.79 -18.69
C VAL A 173 -3.24 31.98 -17.29
N ALA A 174 -4.34 32.75 -17.16
CA ALA A 174 -5.07 32.90 -15.90
C ALA A 174 -5.55 31.54 -15.36
N PHE A 175 -6.16 30.73 -16.24
CA PHE A 175 -6.60 29.39 -15.88
C PHE A 175 -5.44 28.49 -15.42
N LEU A 176 -4.34 28.43 -16.15
CA LEU A 176 -3.18 27.61 -15.77
C LEU A 176 -2.54 28.08 -14.46
N GLU A 177 -2.45 29.39 -14.22
CA GLU A 177 -1.99 29.92 -12.92
C GLU A 177 -2.93 29.51 -11.79
N SER A 178 -4.25 29.53 -12.01
CA SER A 178 -5.25 29.10 -11.02
C SER A 178 -5.12 27.63 -10.60
N LEU A 179 -4.44 26.81 -11.41
CA LEU A 179 -4.09 25.42 -11.10
C LEU A 179 -2.81 25.28 -10.26
N GLY A 180 -2.17 26.40 -9.90
CA GLY A 180 -0.97 26.47 -9.07
C GLY A 180 0.35 26.51 -9.86
N LEU A 181 0.31 26.64 -11.19
CA LEU A 181 1.50 26.78 -12.02
C LEU A 181 2.17 28.14 -11.81
N SER A 182 3.49 28.20 -12.00
CA SER A 182 4.17 29.49 -12.08
C SER A 182 3.73 30.28 -13.31
N LEU A 183 3.75 31.62 -13.26
CA LEU A 183 3.36 32.46 -14.40
C LEU A 183 4.18 32.15 -15.66
N SER A 184 5.48 31.86 -15.53
CA SER A 184 6.32 31.47 -16.67
C SER A 184 5.95 30.10 -17.24
N SER A 185 5.70 29.10 -16.38
CA SER A 185 5.20 27.78 -16.78
C SER A 185 3.85 27.92 -17.51
N ALA A 186 2.93 28.70 -16.95
CA ALA A 186 1.60 28.95 -17.49
C ALA A 186 1.65 29.60 -18.88
N ILE A 187 2.47 30.64 -19.06
CA ILE A 187 2.67 31.29 -20.36
C ILE A 187 3.24 30.31 -21.39
N SER A 188 4.26 29.53 -21.01
CA SER A 188 4.90 28.57 -21.91
C SER A 188 3.91 27.49 -22.38
N ILE A 189 3.12 26.94 -21.46
CA ILE A 189 2.13 25.89 -21.74
C ILE A 189 0.92 26.46 -22.50
N ALA A 190 0.47 27.67 -22.17
CA ALA A 190 -0.64 28.32 -22.90
C ALA A 190 -0.34 28.46 -24.40
N ARG A 191 0.92 28.70 -24.78
CA ARG A 191 1.35 28.78 -26.19
C ARG A 191 1.16 27.46 -26.94
N SER A 192 1.37 26.31 -26.30
CA SER A 192 1.15 25.00 -26.93
C SER A 192 -0.34 24.62 -27.03
N LEU A 193 -1.20 25.29 -26.25
CA LEU A 193 -2.66 25.09 -26.22
C LEU A 193 -3.41 26.08 -27.12
N SER A 194 -2.72 26.80 -28.01
CA SER A 194 -3.31 27.88 -28.82
C SER A 194 -4.55 27.47 -29.60
N GLY A 195 -4.61 26.23 -30.10
CA GLY A 195 -5.71 25.70 -30.89
C GLY A 195 -6.95 25.22 -30.12
N GLU A 196 -6.92 25.19 -28.78
CA GLU A 196 -8.04 24.67 -27.98
C GLU A 196 -8.83 25.80 -27.30
N PRO A 197 -10.18 25.79 -27.34
CA PRO A 197 -10.99 26.74 -26.57
C PRO A 197 -10.92 26.45 -25.06
N LEU A 198 -11.06 27.50 -24.24
CA LEU A 198 -10.90 27.41 -22.78
C LEU A 198 -11.98 26.54 -22.08
N PRO A 199 -13.29 26.61 -22.42
CA PRO A 199 -14.29 25.81 -21.69
C PRO A 199 -14.10 24.29 -21.79
N PRO A 200 -13.84 23.68 -22.97
CA PRO A 200 -13.50 22.26 -23.06
C PRO A 200 -12.22 21.88 -22.33
N LEU A 201 -11.22 22.78 -22.32
CA LEU A 201 -9.98 22.58 -21.56
C LEU A 201 -10.25 22.52 -20.05
N ILE A 202 -11.11 23.38 -19.51
CA ILE A 202 -11.52 23.36 -18.09
C ILE A 202 -12.20 22.02 -17.75
N HIS A 203 -13.17 21.60 -18.56
CA HIS A 203 -13.88 20.33 -18.34
C HIS A 203 -12.93 19.13 -18.38
N LYS A 204 -12.01 19.11 -19.36
CA LYS A 204 -10.97 18.10 -19.46
C LYS A 204 -10.08 18.06 -18.22
N VAL A 205 -9.58 19.20 -17.74
CA VAL A 205 -8.75 19.26 -16.53
C VAL A 205 -9.51 18.75 -15.31
N LYS A 206 -10.79 19.11 -15.16
CA LYS A 206 -11.65 18.58 -14.08
C LYS A 206 -11.75 17.05 -14.14
N TYR A 207 -12.06 16.51 -15.32
CA TYR A 207 -12.13 15.06 -15.56
C TYR A 207 -10.80 14.35 -15.26
N MET A 208 -9.67 14.93 -15.67
CA MET A 208 -8.36 14.36 -15.36
C MET A 208 -8.08 14.38 -13.87
N LYS A 209 -8.35 15.49 -13.18
CA LYS A 209 -8.21 15.56 -11.71
C LYS A 209 -9.06 14.50 -11.01
N GLU A 210 -10.27 14.23 -11.49
CA GLU A 210 -11.11 13.16 -10.98
C GLU A 210 -10.45 11.77 -11.13
N ILE A 211 -9.91 11.45 -12.32
CA ILE A 211 -9.21 10.17 -12.55
C ILE A 211 -7.97 10.03 -11.66
N PHE A 212 -7.15 11.08 -11.57
CA PHE A 212 -5.88 11.03 -10.85
C PHE A 212 -6.04 11.06 -9.32
N PHE A 213 -7.11 11.69 -8.78
CA PHE A 213 -7.19 12.02 -7.35
C PHE A 213 -8.52 11.68 -6.65
N SER A 214 -9.42 10.91 -7.27
CA SER A 214 -10.72 10.53 -6.65
C SER A 214 -10.62 9.55 -5.46
N GLY A 215 -9.46 8.94 -5.20
CA GLY A 215 -9.29 7.95 -4.14
C GLY A 215 -9.07 8.56 -2.74
N SER A 216 -9.90 8.19 -1.75
CA SER A 216 -9.91 8.79 -0.41
C SER A 216 -8.88 8.25 0.59
N ASN A 217 -8.12 7.19 0.26
CA ASN A 217 -7.20 6.51 1.20
C ASN A 217 -5.78 6.27 0.62
N THR A 218 -5.41 6.97 -0.45
CA THR A 218 -4.29 6.59 -1.32
C THR A 218 -2.95 7.25 -0.99
N GLU A 219 -2.94 8.44 -0.36
CA GLU A 219 -1.72 9.26 -0.21
C GLU A 219 -0.55 8.50 0.46
N ARG A 220 -0.81 7.89 1.62
CA ARG A 220 0.23 7.20 2.40
C ARG A 220 0.69 5.89 1.76
N THR A 221 -0.18 5.21 1.02
CA THR A 221 0.16 3.97 0.31
C THR A 221 0.94 4.26 -0.97
N LEU A 222 0.57 5.34 -1.67
CA LEU A 222 1.18 5.76 -2.92
C LEU A 222 2.64 6.16 -2.72
N GLY A 223 2.92 7.06 -1.76
CA GLY A 223 4.29 7.47 -1.44
C GLY A 223 5.14 6.30 -0.95
N LYS A 224 4.57 5.35 -0.20
CA LYS A 224 5.26 4.11 0.19
C LYS A 224 5.61 3.23 -1.00
N ASN A 225 4.71 3.08 -1.97
CA ASN A 225 4.96 2.31 -3.17
C ASN A 225 6.03 3.00 -4.02
N GLY A 226 5.93 4.30 -4.30
CA GLY A 226 6.95 5.05 -5.03
C GLY A 226 8.35 4.91 -4.43
N ARG A 227 8.49 5.09 -3.11
CA ARG A 227 9.78 4.86 -2.40
C ARG A 227 10.28 3.42 -2.52
N ARG A 228 9.37 2.43 -2.46
CA ARG A 228 9.73 1.02 -2.61
C ARG A 228 10.23 0.73 -4.03
N MET A 229 9.59 1.29 -5.05
CA MET A 229 9.97 1.16 -6.44
C MET A 229 11.38 1.72 -6.66
N MET A 230 11.63 2.97 -6.25
CA MET A 230 12.95 3.60 -6.34
C MET A 230 14.03 2.83 -5.58
N LYS A 231 13.72 2.32 -4.37
CA LYS A 231 14.69 1.59 -3.55
C LYS A 231 15.20 0.30 -4.22
N HIS A 232 14.33 -0.38 -4.96
CA HIS A 232 14.62 -1.70 -5.52
C HIS A 232 15.00 -1.67 -7.00
N LEU A 233 14.83 -0.53 -7.66
CA LEU A 233 15.30 -0.31 -9.01
C LEU A 233 16.83 -0.27 -9.04
N SER A 234 17.44 -1.13 -9.84
CA SER A 234 18.90 -1.17 -9.99
C SER A 234 19.36 -1.71 -11.35
N ILE A 235 18.51 -1.63 -12.35
CA ILE A 235 18.82 -1.92 -13.74
C ILE A 235 18.92 -0.62 -14.53
N PRO A 236 19.53 -0.62 -15.74
CA PRO A 236 19.37 0.47 -16.69
C PRO A 236 17.88 0.69 -16.99
N ILE A 237 17.49 1.96 -17.11
CA ILE A 237 16.09 2.35 -17.29
C ILE A 237 15.86 2.99 -18.65
N ASP A 238 14.65 2.81 -19.17
CA ASP A 238 14.17 3.54 -20.33
C ASP A 238 13.71 4.97 -20.00
N GLU A 239 13.44 5.74 -21.04
CA GLU A 239 13.03 7.15 -20.98
C GLU A 239 11.77 7.36 -20.12
N ASP A 240 10.81 6.44 -20.18
CA ASP A 240 9.55 6.56 -19.44
C ASP A 240 9.78 6.42 -17.92
N VAL A 241 10.58 5.43 -17.50
CA VAL A 241 10.96 5.30 -16.08
C VAL A 241 11.81 6.50 -15.66
N GLN A 242 12.72 6.98 -16.50
CA GLN A 242 13.55 8.16 -16.21
C GLN A 242 12.72 9.43 -16.00
N GLN A 243 11.74 9.71 -16.87
CA GLN A 243 10.83 10.84 -16.70
C GLN A 243 9.99 10.72 -15.42
N THR A 244 9.58 9.50 -15.08
CA THR A 244 8.85 9.23 -13.83
C THR A 244 9.72 9.53 -12.59
N LEU A 245 10.99 9.14 -12.61
CA LEU A 245 11.94 9.46 -11.53
C LEU A 245 12.18 10.97 -11.41
N ALA A 246 12.38 11.67 -12.52
CA ALA A 246 12.53 13.13 -12.51
C ALA A 246 11.28 13.83 -11.93
N PHE A 247 10.09 13.30 -12.21
CA PHE A 247 8.85 13.75 -11.57
C PHE A 247 8.85 13.46 -10.07
N PHE A 248 9.25 12.27 -9.63
CA PHE A 248 9.35 11.92 -8.22
C PHE A 248 10.35 12.80 -7.46
N GLU A 249 11.52 13.11 -8.03
CA GLU A 249 12.51 14.01 -7.44
C GLU A 249 11.94 15.41 -7.18
N LYS A 250 11.17 15.97 -8.14
CA LYS A 250 10.51 17.27 -7.98
C LYS A 250 9.50 17.29 -6.83
N ILE A 251 8.79 16.18 -6.62
CA ILE A 251 7.82 16.01 -5.53
C ILE A 251 8.54 15.76 -4.20
N GLU A 252 9.58 14.92 -4.21
CA GLU A 252 10.37 14.56 -3.03
C GLU A 252 11.08 15.77 -2.41
N ALA A 253 11.49 16.74 -3.23
CA ALA A 253 12.09 18.00 -2.80
C ALA A 253 11.15 18.93 -1.99
N ARG A 254 9.89 18.56 -1.77
CA ARG A 254 8.87 19.41 -1.11
C ARG A 254 8.52 18.92 0.28
N ARG A 255 7.91 19.79 1.09
CA ARG A 255 7.41 19.44 2.42
C ARG A 255 6.31 18.40 2.30
N GLY A 256 6.56 17.18 2.79
CA GLY A 256 5.66 16.03 2.64
C GLY A 256 6.19 14.95 1.67
N GLY A 257 7.17 15.29 0.83
CA GLY A 257 7.81 14.37 -0.11
C GLY A 257 6.82 13.59 -0.98
N LEU A 258 7.13 12.33 -1.29
CA LEU A 258 6.27 11.47 -2.12
C LEU A 258 4.89 11.15 -1.53
N ASP A 259 4.66 11.42 -0.24
CA ASP A 259 3.31 11.25 0.33
C ASP A 259 2.32 12.27 -0.25
N MET A 260 2.82 13.37 -0.85
CA MET A 260 1.99 14.34 -1.55
C MET A 260 1.47 13.87 -2.91
N LEU A 261 1.95 12.75 -3.46
CA LEU A 261 1.57 12.33 -4.82
C LEU A 261 0.06 12.25 -5.01
N GLY A 262 -0.68 11.75 -4.01
CA GLY A 262 -2.14 11.61 -4.05
C GLY A 262 -2.92 12.89 -3.78
N SER A 263 -2.27 13.98 -3.39
CA SER A 263 -2.93 15.25 -3.06
C SER A 263 -3.15 16.08 -4.32
N SER A 264 -4.41 16.25 -4.74
CA SER A 264 -4.76 16.95 -5.99
C SER A 264 -4.17 18.36 -6.06
N ASP A 265 -4.35 19.15 -4.99
CA ASP A 265 -3.93 20.55 -4.96
C ASP A 265 -2.40 20.71 -4.89
N ALA A 266 -1.71 19.74 -4.31
CA ALA A 266 -0.26 19.79 -4.16
C ALA A 266 0.49 19.22 -5.37
N SER A 267 0.00 18.13 -5.98
CA SER A 267 0.75 17.36 -6.99
C SER A 267 0.36 17.67 -8.43
N PHE A 268 -0.87 18.08 -8.72
CA PHE A 268 -1.33 18.26 -10.10
C PHE A 268 -0.51 19.28 -10.88
N ARG A 269 -0.13 20.40 -10.24
CA ARG A 269 0.75 21.40 -10.88
C ARG A 269 2.09 20.80 -11.32
N TYR A 270 2.69 19.95 -10.49
CA TYR A 270 3.98 19.34 -10.78
C TYR A 270 3.86 18.25 -11.83
N LEU A 271 2.74 17.55 -11.85
CA LEU A 271 2.39 16.61 -12.91
C LEU A 271 2.32 17.35 -14.25
N VAL A 272 1.59 18.48 -14.33
CA VAL A 272 1.48 19.29 -15.55
C VAL A 272 2.83 19.91 -15.94
N GLU A 273 3.61 20.44 -14.98
CA GLU A 273 4.95 20.98 -15.26
C GLU A 273 5.94 19.92 -15.74
N SER A 274 5.78 18.66 -15.32
CA SER A 274 6.65 17.56 -15.72
C SER A 274 6.19 16.90 -17.01
N PHE A 275 4.88 16.89 -17.25
CA PHE A 275 4.26 16.31 -18.44
C PHE A 275 3.28 17.31 -19.09
N PRO A 276 3.73 18.43 -19.70
CA PRO A 276 2.83 19.43 -20.27
C PRO A 276 1.90 18.89 -21.37
N ARG A 277 2.36 17.84 -22.08
CA ARG A 277 1.59 17.14 -23.11
C ARG A 277 0.30 16.50 -22.57
N LEU A 278 0.20 16.32 -21.24
CA LEU A 278 -1.01 15.84 -20.58
C LEU A 278 -2.24 16.67 -20.96
N LEU A 279 -2.09 17.99 -21.07
CA LEU A 279 -3.18 18.88 -21.43
C LEU A 279 -3.55 18.83 -22.91
N LEU A 280 -2.72 18.23 -23.77
CA LEU A 280 -3.01 18.06 -25.20
C LEU A 280 -3.82 16.79 -25.51
N LEU A 281 -3.99 15.91 -24.52
CA LEU A 281 -4.71 14.65 -24.71
C LEU A 281 -6.23 14.90 -24.85
N SER A 282 -6.87 14.12 -25.70
CA SER A 282 -8.33 14.06 -25.79
C SER A 282 -8.89 13.25 -24.62
N ALA A 283 -9.84 13.83 -23.89
CA ALA A 283 -10.50 13.15 -22.77
C ALA A 283 -11.26 11.89 -23.25
N GLU A 284 -12.05 12.01 -24.33
CA GLU A 284 -12.92 10.93 -24.82
C GLU A 284 -12.17 9.91 -25.69
N SER A 285 -11.34 10.36 -26.62
CA SER A 285 -10.73 9.44 -27.60
C SER A 285 -9.41 8.81 -27.15
N HIS A 286 -8.83 9.29 -26.04
CA HIS A 286 -7.54 8.80 -25.56
C HIS A 286 -7.53 8.44 -24.07
N VAL A 287 -7.81 9.40 -23.18
CA VAL A 287 -7.75 9.18 -21.72
C VAL A 287 -8.74 8.10 -21.29
N LYS A 288 -10.00 8.20 -21.73
CA LYS A 288 -11.06 7.24 -21.40
C LYS A 288 -10.74 5.80 -21.82
N PRO A 289 -10.29 5.51 -23.07
CA PRO A 289 -9.82 4.18 -23.44
C PRO A 289 -8.73 3.59 -22.53
N VAL A 290 -7.79 4.41 -22.05
CA VAL A 290 -6.75 3.95 -21.11
C VAL A 290 -7.37 3.58 -19.76
N VAL A 291 -8.25 4.43 -19.23
CA VAL A 291 -8.96 4.17 -17.96
C VAL A 291 -9.85 2.92 -18.07
N ASP A 292 -10.63 2.80 -19.14
CA ASP A 292 -11.50 1.65 -19.40
C ASP A 292 -10.68 0.34 -19.46
N PHE A 293 -9.50 0.38 -20.07
CA PHE A 293 -8.62 -0.79 -20.09
C PHE A 293 -8.07 -1.14 -18.71
N LEU A 294 -7.65 -0.15 -17.92
CA LEU A 294 -7.19 -0.38 -16.55
C LEU A 294 -8.31 -1.02 -15.70
N GLU A 295 -9.56 -0.59 -15.91
CA GLU A 295 -10.73 -1.18 -15.27
C GLU A 295 -10.94 -2.64 -15.71
N ILE A 296 -10.84 -2.92 -17.02
CA ILE A 296 -10.97 -4.27 -17.59
C ILE A 296 -9.94 -5.23 -17.00
N VAL A 297 -8.69 -4.79 -16.79
CA VAL A 297 -7.63 -5.63 -16.19
C VAL A 297 -7.71 -5.71 -14.65
N GLY A 298 -8.73 -5.12 -14.04
CA GLY A 298 -9.03 -5.26 -12.62
C GLY A 298 -8.50 -4.16 -11.70
N VAL A 299 -8.12 -3.00 -12.25
CA VAL A 299 -7.80 -1.81 -11.43
C VAL A 299 -9.11 -1.12 -11.01
N PRO A 300 -9.39 -0.96 -9.71
CA PRO A 300 -10.58 -0.23 -9.25
C PRO A 300 -10.55 1.26 -9.66
N LYS A 301 -11.73 1.85 -9.93
CA LYS A 301 -11.86 3.26 -10.37
C LYS A 301 -11.23 4.25 -9.40
N ASP A 302 -11.43 4.04 -8.11
CA ASP A 302 -10.86 4.86 -7.02
C ASP A 302 -9.33 4.69 -6.87
N CYS A 303 -8.75 3.70 -7.56
CA CYS A 303 -7.32 3.39 -7.54
C CYS A 303 -6.60 3.72 -8.87
N MET A 304 -7.27 4.31 -9.87
CA MET A 304 -6.65 4.64 -11.17
C MET A 304 -5.46 5.59 -11.00
N GLY A 305 -5.62 6.61 -10.14
CA GLY A 305 -4.55 7.51 -9.73
C GLY A 305 -3.32 6.77 -9.17
N ASN A 306 -3.50 5.63 -8.49
CA ASN A 306 -2.36 4.89 -7.95
C ASN A 306 -1.45 4.32 -9.04
N VAL A 307 -2.00 3.97 -10.19
CA VAL A 307 -1.23 3.49 -11.33
C VAL A 307 -0.66 4.67 -12.10
N LEU A 308 -1.50 5.64 -12.46
CA LEU A 308 -1.13 6.75 -13.34
C LEU A 308 -0.19 7.76 -12.67
N LEU A 309 -0.28 7.99 -11.35
CA LEU A 309 0.67 8.88 -10.66
C LEU A 309 2.03 8.19 -10.41
N LEU A 310 2.05 6.86 -10.27
CA LEU A 310 3.29 6.11 -10.11
C LEU A 310 3.99 5.83 -11.44
N PHE A 311 3.28 5.91 -12.57
CA PHE A 311 3.87 5.83 -13.91
C PHE A 311 3.10 6.72 -14.91
N PRO A 312 3.27 8.06 -14.81
CA PRO A 312 2.58 9.02 -15.69
C PRO A 312 2.74 8.76 -17.19
N PRO A 313 3.90 8.29 -17.70
CA PRO A 313 4.05 8.03 -19.13
C PRO A 313 3.00 7.10 -19.74
N LEU A 314 2.43 6.20 -18.94
CA LEU A 314 1.39 5.26 -19.35
C LEU A 314 0.21 5.95 -20.03
N ILE A 315 -0.18 7.15 -19.58
CA ILE A 315 -1.32 7.87 -20.15
C ILE A 315 -1.07 8.38 -21.57
N PHE A 316 0.19 8.48 -22.00
CA PHE A 316 0.55 8.94 -23.35
C PHE A 316 0.58 7.80 -24.38
N TRP A 317 0.55 6.55 -23.93
CA TRP A 317 0.67 5.40 -24.83
C TRP A 317 -0.62 5.13 -25.60
N ASN A 318 -0.48 4.55 -26.79
CA ASN A 318 -1.61 4.03 -27.54
C ASN A 318 -2.20 2.81 -26.81
N ILE A 319 -3.53 2.71 -26.75
CA ILE A 319 -4.22 1.59 -26.13
C ILE A 319 -3.77 0.22 -26.64
N LYS A 320 -3.43 0.10 -27.93
CA LYS A 320 -2.90 -1.13 -28.51
C LYS A 320 -1.54 -1.51 -27.90
N ALA A 321 -0.66 -0.53 -27.69
CA ALA A 321 0.65 -0.76 -27.08
C ALA A 321 0.53 -1.20 -25.62
N ILE A 322 -0.36 -0.56 -24.85
CA ILE A 322 -0.64 -0.96 -23.46
C ILE A 322 -1.15 -2.40 -23.41
N ARG A 323 -2.10 -2.76 -24.28
CA ARG A 323 -2.63 -4.14 -24.38
C ARG A 323 -1.55 -5.15 -24.71
N THR A 324 -0.72 -4.91 -25.73
CA THR A 324 0.37 -5.81 -26.09
C THR A 324 1.34 -6.04 -24.93
N LYS A 325 1.71 -4.97 -24.22
CA LYS A 325 2.61 -5.07 -23.06
C LYS A 325 1.97 -5.80 -21.88
N ALA A 326 0.66 -5.64 -21.66
CA ALA A 326 -0.05 -6.38 -20.63
C ALA A 326 -0.21 -7.87 -20.96
N LEU A 327 -0.41 -8.23 -22.24
CA LEU A 327 -0.50 -9.62 -22.69
C LEU A 327 0.79 -10.41 -22.45
N ALA A 328 1.95 -9.75 -22.42
CA ALA A 328 3.21 -10.41 -22.04
C ALA A 328 3.15 -11.07 -20.64
N PHE A 329 2.25 -10.64 -19.76
CA PHE A 329 2.09 -11.27 -18.44
C PHE A 329 1.31 -12.60 -18.48
N GLU A 330 0.69 -12.96 -19.59
CA GLU A 330 0.13 -14.30 -19.78
C GLU A 330 1.24 -15.37 -19.75
N GLU A 331 2.47 -15.04 -20.18
CA GLU A 331 3.63 -15.94 -20.15
C GLU A 331 4.07 -16.34 -18.73
N ILE A 332 3.74 -15.53 -17.73
CA ILE A 332 3.92 -15.84 -16.30
C ILE A 332 2.62 -16.32 -15.64
N GLY A 333 1.58 -16.58 -16.45
CA GLY A 333 0.26 -17.03 -16.01
C GLY A 333 -0.50 -16.00 -15.17
N ALA A 334 -0.25 -14.70 -15.37
CA ALA A 334 -1.10 -13.65 -14.83
C ALA A 334 -2.27 -13.45 -15.81
N VAL A 335 -3.49 -13.76 -15.35
CA VAL A 335 -4.69 -13.66 -16.18
C VAL A 335 -5.68 -12.72 -15.48
N ASP A 336 -6.44 -11.97 -16.27
CA ASP A 336 -7.49 -11.06 -15.81
C ASP A 336 -7.00 -10.11 -14.69
N ASN A 337 -7.66 -10.17 -13.53
CA ASN A 337 -7.46 -9.33 -12.36
C ASN A 337 -6.04 -9.43 -11.73
N ASP A 338 -5.25 -10.43 -12.10
CA ASP A 338 -3.86 -10.49 -11.62
C ASP A 338 -3.00 -9.36 -12.18
N VAL A 339 -3.25 -8.95 -13.43
CA VAL A 339 -2.56 -7.81 -14.05
C VAL A 339 -2.87 -6.53 -13.27
N GLY A 340 -4.15 -6.25 -12.96
CA GLY A 340 -4.54 -5.10 -12.15
C GLY A 340 -3.88 -5.07 -10.78
N LYS A 341 -3.81 -6.20 -10.07
CA LYS A 341 -3.10 -6.32 -8.77
C LYS A 341 -1.60 -6.05 -8.90
N MET A 342 -0.99 -6.49 -10.00
CA MET A 342 0.43 -6.24 -10.27
C MET A 342 0.68 -4.76 -10.56
N LEU A 343 -0.15 -4.15 -11.41
CA LEU A 343 -0.08 -2.72 -11.73
C LEU A 343 -0.26 -1.87 -10.47
N LEU A 344 -1.20 -2.18 -9.58
CA LEU A 344 -1.37 -1.45 -8.31
C LEU A 344 -0.13 -1.48 -7.40
N LYS A 345 0.71 -2.52 -7.52
CA LYS A 345 1.96 -2.64 -6.75
C LYS A 345 3.16 -2.03 -7.47
N TYR A 346 3.25 -2.18 -8.78
CA TYR A 346 4.44 -1.84 -9.57
C TYR A 346 4.08 -1.50 -11.03
N PRO A 347 3.53 -0.31 -11.32
CA PRO A 347 3.15 0.08 -12.68
C PRO A 347 4.30 0.09 -13.69
N TRP A 348 5.55 0.30 -13.22
CA TRP A 348 6.76 0.27 -14.06
C TRP A 348 6.96 -1.08 -14.75
N ILE A 349 6.24 -2.12 -14.34
CA ILE A 349 6.27 -3.43 -15.01
C ILE A 349 5.94 -3.38 -16.50
N LEU A 350 5.22 -2.34 -16.96
CA LEU A 350 4.93 -2.15 -18.38
C LEU A 350 6.10 -1.55 -19.17
N SER A 351 7.08 -0.91 -18.51
CA SER A 351 8.25 -0.34 -19.18
C SER A 351 9.06 -1.42 -19.90
N THR A 352 9.65 -1.06 -21.04
CA THR A 352 10.39 -2.00 -21.87
C THR A 352 11.62 -2.53 -21.12
N SER A 353 12.38 -1.65 -20.46
CA SER A 353 13.57 -2.07 -19.69
C SER A 353 13.21 -3.05 -18.56
N ILE A 354 12.04 -2.88 -17.93
CA ILE A 354 11.59 -3.78 -16.86
C ILE A 354 11.11 -5.13 -17.42
N GLN A 355 10.43 -5.12 -18.57
CA GLN A 355 9.98 -6.35 -19.24
C GLN A 355 11.16 -7.19 -19.74
N GLU A 356 12.17 -6.56 -20.35
CA GLU A 356 13.36 -7.24 -20.84
C GLU A 356 14.16 -7.92 -19.72
N ASN A 357 14.17 -7.32 -18.52
CA ASN A 357 14.85 -7.91 -17.36
C ASN A 357 14.19 -9.21 -16.84
N TYR A 358 12.99 -9.57 -17.31
CA TYR A 358 12.38 -10.85 -16.97
C TYR A 358 13.23 -12.04 -17.41
N GLU A 359 13.74 -12.02 -18.65
CA GLU A 359 14.57 -13.11 -19.18
C GLU A 359 15.90 -13.23 -18.43
N GLU A 360 16.49 -12.10 -18.06
CA GLU A 360 17.71 -12.04 -17.24
C GLU A 360 17.49 -12.68 -15.85
N ILE A 361 16.38 -12.34 -15.19
CA ILE A 361 16.01 -12.91 -13.89
C ILE A 361 15.70 -14.41 -14.01
N LEU A 362 14.98 -14.82 -15.06
CA LEU A 362 14.71 -16.23 -15.33
C LEU A 362 16.01 -17.01 -15.54
N SER A 363 16.96 -16.46 -16.30
CA SER A 363 18.26 -17.08 -16.56
C SER A 363 18.99 -17.39 -15.26
N VAL A 364 19.06 -16.42 -14.33
CA VAL A 364 19.66 -16.64 -12.99
C VAL A 364 18.98 -17.77 -12.23
N PHE A 365 17.64 -17.81 -12.23
CA PHE A 365 16.93 -18.88 -11.52
C PHE A 365 17.04 -20.25 -12.20
N ASN A 366 17.22 -20.28 -13.52
CA ASN A 366 17.49 -21.50 -14.27
C ASN A 366 18.88 -22.05 -13.93
N GLU A 367 19.90 -21.20 -13.80
CA GLU A 367 21.24 -21.57 -13.30
C GLU A 367 21.15 -22.22 -11.91
N GLU A 368 20.32 -21.65 -11.03
CA GLU A 368 20.02 -22.16 -9.68
C GLU A 368 19.04 -23.36 -9.65
N LYS A 369 18.64 -23.87 -10.83
CA LYS A 369 17.71 -24.99 -11.02
C LYS A 369 16.39 -24.81 -10.27
N VAL A 370 15.93 -23.57 -10.15
CA VAL A 370 14.64 -23.24 -9.57
C VAL A 370 13.54 -23.43 -10.62
N PRO A 371 12.44 -24.13 -10.31
CA PRO A 371 11.36 -24.32 -11.27
C PRO A 371 10.74 -22.98 -11.70
N LYS A 372 10.64 -22.73 -13.02
CA LYS A 372 10.03 -21.53 -13.61
C LYS A 372 8.70 -21.13 -12.96
N LEU A 373 7.80 -22.10 -12.74
CA LEU A 373 6.50 -21.86 -12.08
C LEU A 373 6.60 -21.20 -10.69
N SER A 374 7.69 -21.46 -9.96
CA SER A 374 7.93 -20.81 -8.65
C SER A 374 8.37 -19.36 -8.82
N VAL A 375 9.19 -19.10 -9.84
CA VAL A 375 9.67 -17.76 -10.22
C VAL A 375 8.50 -16.91 -10.71
N ASP A 376 7.69 -17.45 -11.63
CA ASP A 376 6.49 -16.78 -12.16
C ASP A 376 5.54 -16.39 -11.01
N ARG A 377 5.29 -17.30 -10.06
CA ARG A 377 4.47 -17.01 -8.87
C ARG A 377 5.08 -15.92 -7.98
N ALA A 378 6.40 -15.94 -7.80
CA ALA A 378 7.12 -14.91 -7.04
C ALA A 378 6.98 -13.53 -7.70
N ILE A 379 7.14 -13.44 -9.01
CA ILE A 379 6.99 -12.19 -9.78
C ILE A 379 5.55 -11.68 -9.74
N ARG A 380 4.54 -12.54 -9.98
CA ARG A 380 3.12 -12.14 -9.91
C ARG A 380 2.74 -11.56 -8.55
N SER A 381 3.25 -12.17 -7.47
CA SER A 381 2.96 -11.69 -6.11
C SER A 381 3.79 -10.46 -5.72
N TRP A 382 5.00 -10.31 -6.28
CA TRP A 382 5.94 -9.24 -5.97
C TRP A 382 6.75 -8.75 -7.20
N PRO A 383 6.11 -7.97 -8.10
CA PRO A 383 6.70 -7.55 -9.38
C PRO A 383 7.94 -6.65 -9.27
N HIS A 384 8.22 -6.12 -8.08
CA HIS A 384 9.44 -5.33 -7.79
C HIS A 384 10.72 -6.12 -8.06
N LEU A 385 10.66 -7.46 -8.10
CA LEU A 385 11.78 -8.30 -8.49
C LEU A 385 12.34 -7.93 -9.87
N LEU A 386 11.48 -7.51 -10.79
CA LEU A 386 11.88 -7.14 -12.16
C LEU A 386 12.62 -5.80 -12.23
N GLY A 387 12.58 -4.98 -11.18
CA GLY A 387 13.44 -3.79 -11.07
C GLY A 387 14.84 -4.08 -10.56
N CYS A 388 15.09 -5.28 -10.03
CA CYS A 388 16.36 -5.64 -9.38
C CYS A 388 17.37 -6.15 -10.41
N SER A 389 18.66 -5.86 -10.20
CA SER A 389 19.72 -6.41 -11.03
C SER A 389 20.02 -7.86 -10.65
N THR A 390 20.40 -8.65 -11.66
CA THR A 390 20.86 -10.03 -11.47
C THR A 390 22.02 -10.13 -10.50
N SER A 391 22.95 -9.18 -10.49
CA SER A 391 24.07 -9.13 -9.55
C SER A 391 23.64 -9.01 -8.08
N LYS A 392 22.67 -8.14 -7.78
CA LYS A 392 22.14 -8.01 -6.41
C LYS A 392 21.32 -9.22 -6.01
N LEU A 393 20.58 -9.79 -6.97
CA LEU A 393 19.82 -11.02 -6.75
C LEU A 393 20.76 -12.17 -6.38
N LYS A 394 21.83 -12.41 -7.17
CA LYS A 394 22.82 -13.47 -6.93
C LYS A 394 23.42 -13.39 -5.53
N LEU A 395 23.80 -12.19 -5.06
CA LEU A 395 24.29 -12.01 -3.68
C LEU A 395 23.32 -12.50 -2.61
N MET A 396 22.01 -12.33 -2.81
CA MET A 396 21.01 -12.87 -1.88
C MET A 396 20.82 -14.37 -2.05
N LEU A 397 20.89 -14.90 -3.26
CA LEU A 397 20.81 -16.34 -3.52
C LEU A 397 21.96 -17.10 -2.88
N ASP A 398 23.19 -16.56 -2.94
CA ASP A 398 24.36 -17.13 -2.27
C ASP A 398 24.13 -17.28 -0.75
N GLN A 399 23.54 -16.26 -0.11
CA GLN A 399 23.22 -16.30 1.33
C GLN A 399 22.15 -17.36 1.66
N LEU A 400 21.20 -17.61 0.76
CA LEU A 400 20.21 -18.68 0.92
C LEU A 400 20.87 -20.06 0.71
N GLY A 401 21.78 -20.17 -0.25
CA GLY A 401 22.59 -21.37 -0.52
C GLY A 401 23.45 -21.78 0.68
N GLU A 402 24.10 -20.81 1.36
CA GLU A 402 24.85 -21.04 2.60
C GLU A 402 24.02 -21.69 3.74
N LEU A 403 22.69 -21.62 3.66
CA LEU A 403 21.74 -22.23 4.60
C LEU A 403 21.09 -23.51 4.03
N GLY A 404 21.59 -24.03 2.91
CA GLY A 404 21.04 -25.19 2.22
C GLY A 404 19.64 -24.95 1.66
N VAL A 405 19.36 -23.75 1.16
CA VAL A 405 18.11 -23.37 0.49
C VAL A 405 18.39 -23.13 -0.99
N GLU A 406 18.38 -24.23 -1.76
CA GLU A 406 18.69 -24.25 -3.18
C GLU A 406 17.59 -24.96 -3.98
N ASN A 407 17.65 -24.89 -5.31
CA ASN A 407 16.81 -25.68 -6.22
C ASN A 407 15.30 -25.56 -5.89
N LYS A 408 14.60 -26.70 -5.74
CA LYS A 408 13.18 -26.77 -5.37
C LYS A 408 12.86 -26.11 -4.03
N LYS A 409 13.78 -26.13 -3.05
CA LYS A 409 13.56 -25.52 -1.73
C LYS A 409 13.62 -23.99 -1.83
N LEU A 410 14.54 -23.47 -2.63
CA LEU A 410 14.58 -22.05 -2.99
C LEU A 410 13.28 -21.61 -3.67
N GLY A 411 12.79 -22.40 -4.64
CA GLY A 411 11.49 -22.17 -5.28
C GLY A 411 10.33 -22.04 -4.28
N GLN A 412 10.27 -22.92 -3.25
CA GLN A 412 9.25 -22.83 -2.20
C GLN A 412 9.38 -21.57 -1.34
N VAL A 413 10.62 -21.14 -1.05
CA VAL A 413 10.90 -19.95 -0.24
C VAL A 413 10.48 -18.68 -0.98
N ILE A 414 10.91 -18.50 -2.23
CA ILE A 414 10.60 -17.30 -3.01
C ILE A 414 9.12 -17.23 -3.40
N ALA A 415 8.45 -18.37 -3.56
CA ALA A 415 7.01 -18.42 -3.80
C ALA A 415 6.18 -17.95 -2.59
N LYS A 416 6.69 -18.14 -1.37
CA LYS A 416 6.03 -17.69 -0.13
C LYS A 416 6.40 -16.25 0.25
N SER A 417 7.68 -15.90 0.13
CA SER A 417 8.23 -14.62 0.58
C SER A 417 9.21 -14.02 -0.45
N PRO A 418 8.74 -13.63 -1.64
CA PRO A 418 9.58 -13.11 -2.72
C PRO A 418 10.34 -11.84 -2.33
N GLN A 419 9.77 -11.01 -1.45
CA GLN A 419 10.40 -9.79 -0.95
C GLN A 419 11.72 -10.03 -0.22
N LEU A 420 12.00 -11.27 0.21
CA LEU A 420 13.25 -11.66 0.85
C LEU A 420 14.44 -11.44 -0.10
N LEU A 421 14.26 -11.69 -1.40
CA LEU A 421 15.28 -11.51 -2.43
C LEU A 421 15.73 -10.05 -2.61
N LEU A 422 14.90 -9.11 -2.16
CA LEU A 422 15.16 -7.66 -2.27
C LEU A 422 15.72 -7.06 -0.97
N ARG A 423 16.01 -7.90 0.04
CA ARG A 423 16.65 -7.47 1.29
C ARG A 423 18.14 -7.29 1.08
N LYS A 424 18.77 -6.55 1.98
CA LYS A 424 20.23 -6.45 2.00
C LYS A 424 20.82 -7.75 2.59
N PRO A 425 21.87 -8.33 1.99
CA PRO A 425 22.54 -9.52 2.55
C PRO A 425 22.96 -9.36 4.01
N GLN A 426 23.37 -8.15 4.42
CA GLN A 426 23.72 -7.87 5.81
C GLN A 426 22.52 -7.97 6.76
N GLU A 427 21.37 -7.40 6.38
CA GLU A 427 20.13 -7.45 7.19
C GLU A 427 19.64 -8.90 7.33
N PHE A 428 19.79 -9.70 6.28
CA PHE A 428 19.47 -11.13 6.31
C PHE A 428 20.40 -11.89 7.28
N ARG A 429 21.72 -11.68 7.18
CA ARG A 429 22.71 -12.29 8.08
C ARG A 429 22.50 -11.93 9.53
N GLN A 430 22.06 -10.71 9.84
CA GLN A 430 21.71 -10.33 11.21
C GLN A 430 20.58 -11.19 11.78
N VAL A 431 19.57 -11.53 10.98
CA VAL A 431 18.50 -12.44 11.43
C VAL A 431 19.01 -13.86 11.61
N VAL A 432 19.93 -14.32 10.74
CA VAL A 432 20.61 -15.61 10.90
C VAL A 432 21.39 -15.66 12.22
N SER A 433 22.26 -14.67 12.46
CA SER A 433 23.04 -14.55 13.71
C SER A 433 22.13 -14.50 14.94
N PHE A 434 21.04 -13.74 14.87
CA PHE A 434 20.06 -13.70 15.95
C PHE A 434 19.47 -15.08 16.27
N LEU A 435 19.15 -15.89 15.26
CA LEU A 435 18.68 -17.25 15.48
C LEU A 435 19.81 -18.15 16.04
N GLU A 436 21.04 -17.99 15.57
CA GLU A 436 22.20 -18.68 16.13
C GLU A 436 22.38 -18.35 17.63
N ASP A 437 22.25 -17.07 18.01
CA ASP A 437 22.30 -16.59 19.41
C ASP A 437 21.14 -17.12 20.28
N VAL A 438 19.96 -17.35 19.69
CA VAL A 438 18.84 -18.00 20.37
C VAL A 438 19.14 -19.48 20.64
N GLY A 439 20.08 -20.10 19.91
CA GLY A 439 20.54 -21.48 20.10
C GLY A 439 20.22 -22.40 18.92
N PHE A 440 20.04 -21.88 17.71
CA PHE A 440 19.86 -22.68 16.51
C PHE A 440 21.19 -22.94 15.80
N ASP A 441 21.47 -24.20 15.46
CA ASP A 441 22.51 -24.50 14.48
C ASP A 441 22.10 -24.04 13.06
N ARG A 442 23.11 -23.87 12.20
CA ARG A 442 22.94 -23.40 10.82
C ARG A 442 21.97 -24.24 10.00
N GLU A 443 21.98 -25.56 10.20
CA GLU A 443 21.08 -26.48 9.50
C GLU A 443 19.61 -26.22 9.89
N ASN A 444 19.35 -26.03 11.18
CA ASN A 444 18.02 -25.71 11.70
C ASN A 444 17.55 -24.33 11.28
N VAL A 445 18.44 -23.33 11.19
CA VAL A 445 18.12 -22.03 10.58
C VAL A 445 17.65 -22.23 9.13
N GLY A 446 18.36 -23.04 8.34
CA GLY A 446 17.97 -23.39 6.97
C GLY A 446 16.64 -24.14 6.87
N ARG A 447 16.29 -24.98 7.86
CA ARG A 447 14.97 -25.63 7.94
C ARG A 447 13.86 -24.63 8.30
N ILE A 448 14.12 -23.69 9.20
CA ILE A 448 13.19 -22.62 9.57
C ILE A 448 12.93 -21.72 8.35
N LEU A 449 13.98 -21.34 7.62
CA LEU A 449 13.88 -20.54 6.40
C LEU A 449 13.01 -21.20 5.33
N GLY A 450 13.17 -22.50 5.10
CA GLY A 450 12.33 -23.24 4.15
C GLY A 450 10.85 -23.27 4.55
N ARG A 451 10.55 -23.25 5.85
CA ARG A 451 9.19 -23.35 6.37
C ARG A 451 8.49 -21.98 6.48
N CYS A 452 9.19 -21.00 7.06
CA CYS A 452 8.71 -19.67 7.43
C CYS A 452 9.69 -18.57 6.99
N PRO A 453 9.86 -18.33 5.68
CA PRO A 453 10.80 -17.34 5.17
C PRO A 453 10.44 -15.89 5.57
N GLU A 454 9.19 -15.61 5.90
CA GLU A 454 8.71 -14.30 6.36
C GLU A 454 9.40 -13.85 7.66
N LEU A 455 9.88 -14.81 8.46
CA LEU A 455 10.66 -14.55 9.66
C LEU A 455 11.94 -13.76 9.32
N PHE A 456 12.60 -14.08 8.20
CA PHE A 456 13.84 -13.43 7.76
C PHE A 456 13.59 -12.05 7.13
N ALA A 457 12.34 -11.74 6.81
CA ALA A 457 11.93 -10.39 6.42
C ALA A 457 11.59 -9.49 7.63
N SER A 458 11.57 -10.02 8.85
CA SER A 458 11.17 -9.29 10.06
C SER A 458 12.29 -8.45 10.66
N ASN A 459 11.93 -7.45 11.46
CA ASN A 459 12.88 -6.68 12.26
C ASN A 459 13.15 -7.38 13.59
N ILE A 460 14.41 -7.46 14.00
CA ILE A 460 14.84 -8.18 15.21
C ILE A 460 14.24 -7.55 16.46
N GLU A 461 14.54 -6.28 16.73
CA GLU A 461 14.16 -5.60 17.98
C GLU A 461 12.64 -5.35 18.08
N ARG A 462 12.04 -4.82 17.01
CA ARG A 462 10.63 -4.44 17.01
C ARG A 462 9.67 -5.63 16.95
N THR A 463 10.11 -6.76 16.40
CA THR A 463 9.23 -7.90 16.11
C THR A 463 9.71 -9.19 16.76
N LEU A 464 10.91 -9.68 16.41
CA LEU A 464 11.34 -11.01 16.84
C LEU A 464 11.60 -11.07 18.36
N MET A 465 12.32 -10.09 18.92
CA MET A 465 12.60 -10.01 20.35
C MET A 465 11.32 -9.94 21.18
N LYS A 466 10.35 -9.10 20.80
CA LYS A 466 9.06 -9.03 21.50
C LYS A 466 8.31 -10.36 21.52
N LYS A 467 8.44 -11.16 20.46
CA LYS A 467 7.83 -12.49 20.40
C LYS A 467 8.59 -13.51 21.25
N ILE A 468 9.92 -13.42 21.31
CA ILE A 468 10.72 -14.19 22.28
C ILE A 468 10.33 -13.83 23.71
N ASP A 469 10.27 -12.55 24.04
CA ASP A 469 9.88 -12.05 25.36
C ASP A 469 8.46 -12.47 25.73
N PHE A 470 7.53 -12.50 24.77
CA PHE A 470 6.20 -13.05 24.97
C PHE A 470 6.25 -14.55 25.30
N LEU A 471 7.02 -15.36 24.56
CA LEU A 471 7.16 -16.79 24.84
C LEU A 471 7.78 -17.06 26.22
N ILE A 472 8.79 -16.28 26.61
CA ILE A 472 9.35 -16.31 27.96
C ILE A 472 8.30 -15.87 28.98
N GLY A 473 7.59 -14.80 28.67
CA GLY A 473 6.52 -14.23 29.47
C GLY A 473 5.40 -15.21 29.74
N ILE A 474 5.07 -16.14 28.84
CA ILE A 474 4.09 -17.21 29.09
C ILE A 474 4.65 -18.41 29.88
N GLY A 475 5.95 -18.44 30.16
CA GLY A 475 6.59 -19.47 30.98
C GLY A 475 7.47 -20.47 30.23
N ILE A 476 7.83 -20.21 28.97
CA ILE A 476 8.79 -21.04 28.22
C ILE A 476 10.20 -20.58 28.59
N SER A 477 11.00 -21.45 29.22
CA SER A 477 12.39 -21.13 29.56
C SER A 477 13.25 -20.93 28.32
N LYS A 478 14.34 -20.16 28.47
CA LYS A 478 15.29 -19.89 27.37
C LYS A 478 15.84 -21.18 26.74
N ASP A 479 16.16 -22.18 27.56
CA ASP A 479 16.65 -23.49 27.10
C ASP A 479 15.62 -24.29 26.28
N HIS A 480 14.34 -23.96 26.44
CA HIS A 480 13.25 -24.62 25.72
C HIS A 480 12.80 -23.84 24.47
N LEU A 481 13.27 -22.60 24.28
CA LEU A 481 12.91 -21.78 23.11
C LEU A 481 13.34 -22.43 21.79
N PRO A 482 14.61 -22.87 21.59
CA PRO A 482 15.03 -23.45 20.32
C PRO A 482 14.17 -24.65 19.92
N ARG A 483 13.91 -25.56 20.87
CA ARG A 483 13.10 -26.76 20.62
C ARG A 483 11.64 -26.43 20.31
N THR A 484 11.08 -25.41 20.96
CA THR A 484 9.69 -24.99 20.77
C THR A 484 9.50 -24.32 19.41
N ILE A 485 10.36 -23.36 19.10
CA ILE A 485 10.33 -22.62 17.83
C ILE A 485 10.70 -23.54 16.66
N LYS A 486 11.67 -24.46 16.79
CA LYS A 486 11.99 -25.47 15.76
C LYS A 486 10.76 -26.27 15.31
N LYS A 487 9.90 -26.66 16.25
CA LYS A 487 8.69 -27.44 15.98
C LYS A 487 7.61 -26.60 15.28
N TYR A 488 7.54 -25.31 15.59
CA TYR A 488 6.52 -24.41 15.04
C TYR A 488 7.04 -22.96 14.93
N PRO A 489 7.86 -22.64 13.91
CA PRO A 489 8.45 -21.31 13.75
C PRO A 489 7.40 -20.20 13.51
N GLU A 490 6.20 -20.58 13.09
CA GLU A 490 5.05 -19.72 12.87
C GLU A 490 4.67 -18.92 14.14
N LEU A 491 5.09 -19.36 15.34
CA LEU A 491 4.98 -18.57 16.59
C LEU A 491 5.66 -17.20 16.47
N LEU A 492 6.77 -17.12 15.74
CA LEU A 492 7.53 -15.88 15.56
C LEU A 492 7.02 -15.01 14.40
N VAL A 493 6.05 -15.50 13.62
CA VAL A 493 5.40 -14.73 12.54
C VAL A 493 3.99 -14.30 12.96
N SER A 494 3.31 -15.09 13.78
CA SER A 494 1.98 -14.79 14.31
C SER A 494 1.92 -13.48 15.11
N ASP A 495 0.77 -12.82 15.08
CA ASP A 495 0.50 -11.61 15.85
C ASP A 495 0.26 -11.95 17.33
N VAL A 496 0.94 -11.24 18.24
CA VAL A 496 0.87 -11.53 19.68
C VAL A 496 -0.51 -11.16 20.22
N ASP A 497 -0.99 -9.96 19.93
CA ASP A 497 -2.17 -9.38 20.56
C ASP A 497 -3.47 -9.93 19.96
N ARG A 498 -3.48 -10.19 18.65
CA ARG A 498 -4.66 -10.64 17.91
C ARG A 498 -4.79 -12.16 17.83
N THR A 499 -3.68 -12.89 17.94
CA THR A 499 -3.67 -14.33 17.70
C THR A 499 -3.21 -15.13 18.91
N LEU A 500 -1.99 -14.90 19.40
CA LEU A 500 -1.41 -15.76 20.43
C LEU A 500 -2.02 -15.51 21.82
N LEU A 501 -2.12 -14.24 22.23
CA LEU A 501 -2.63 -13.87 23.55
C LEU A 501 -4.10 -14.27 23.76
N PRO A 502 -5.04 -14.06 22.80
CA PRO A 502 -6.41 -14.53 22.95
C PRO A 502 -6.51 -16.05 23.15
N ARG A 503 -5.67 -16.83 22.46
CA ARG A 503 -5.61 -18.29 22.60
C ARG A 503 -5.14 -18.70 24.00
N ILE A 504 -4.13 -18.01 24.54
CA ILE A 504 -3.68 -18.23 25.93
C ILE A 504 -4.77 -17.87 26.93
N LYS A 505 -5.41 -16.70 26.78
CA LYS A 505 -6.48 -16.24 27.67
C LYS A 505 -7.65 -17.22 27.71
N TYR A 506 -8.10 -17.69 26.54
CA TYR A 506 -9.15 -18.69 26.45
C TYR A 506 -8.80 -19.99 27.21
N LEU A 507 -7.58 -20.50 27.05
CA LEU A 507 -7.15 -21.70 27.79
C LEU A 507 -7.11 -21.46 29.31
N MET A 508 -6.73 -20.25 29.75
CA MET A 508 -6.78 -19.86 31.16
C MET A 508 -8.21 -19.73 31.69
N GLU A 509 -9.12 -19.14 30.91
CA GLU A 509 -10.55 -19.04 31.23
C GLU A 509 -11.19 -20.42 31.39
N MET A 510 -10.71 -21.40 30.61
CA MET A 510 -11.13 -22.79 30.77
C MET A 510 -10.61 -23.46 32.04
N GLY A 511 -9.70 -22.82 32.80
CA GLY A 511 -9.18 -23.33 34.07
C GLY A 511 -7.76 -23.91 34.00
N LEU A 512 -7.05 -23.80 32.87
CA LEU A 512 -5.64 -24.20 32.78
C LEU A 512 -4.73 -23.13 33.35
N SER A 513 -3.76 -23.53 34.17
CA SER A 513 -2.77 -22.58 34.66
C SER A 513 -1.80 -22.18 33.54
N LYS A 514 -1.14 -21.03 33.71
CA LYS A 514 -0.07 -20.59 32.81
C LYS A 514 1.05 -21.63 32.68
N ARG A 515 1.34 -22.35 33.77
CA ARG A 515 2.33 -23.45 33.80
C ARG A 515 1.89 -24.62 32.95
N ASP A 516 0.61 -25.00 33.02
CA ASP A 516 0.03 -26.06 32.19
C ASP A 516 0.14 -25.70 30.72
N ILE A 517 -0.27 -24.48 30.36
CA ILE A 517 -0.22 -24.01 28.97
C ILE A 517 1.23 -24.00 28.45
N ALA A 518 2.19 -23.48 29.24
CA ALA A 518 3.60 -23.51 28.86
C ALA A 518 4.11 -24.94 28.66
N PHE A 519 3.73 -25.87 29.54
CA PHE A 519 4.05 -27.29 29.40
C PHE A 519 3.46 -27.88 28.10
N MET A 520 2.19 -27.59 27.81
CA MET A 520 1.50 -28.04 26.61
C MET A 520 2.17 -27.51 25.33
N VAL A 521 2.52 -26.22 25.28
CA VAL A 521 3.20 -25.60 24.12
C VAL A 521 4.60 -26.19 23.89
N ARG A 522 5.34 -26.51 24.96
CA ARG A 522 6.65 -27.18 24.84
C ARG A 522 6.53 -28.59 24.28
N ARG A 523 5.52 -29.35 24.72
CA ARG A 523 5.23 -30.71 24.22
C ARG A 523 4.75 -30.66 22.77
N PHE A 524 3.81 -29.76 22.47
CA PHE A 524 3.15 -29.61 21.18
C PHE A 524 2.99 -28.13 20.78
N SER A 525 4.03 -27.58 20.16
CA SER A 525 4.11 -26.16 19.81
C SER A 525 3.04 -25.64 18.83
N PRO A 526 2.52 -26.45 17.89
CA PRO A 526 1.40 -26.04 17.04
C PRO A 526 0.09 -25.78 17.80
N LEU A 527 0.00 -26.06 19.11
CA LEU A 527 -1.18 -25.79 19.94
C LEU A 527 -1.70 -24.37 19.72
N LEU A 528 -0.82 -23.38 19.81
CA LEU A 528 -1.20 -21.97 19.64
C LEU A 528 -1.48 -21.58 18.20
N GLY A 529 -1.47 -22.50 17.24
CA GLY A 529 -1.91 -22.31 15.86
C GLY A 529 -3.40 -22.54 15.65
N TYR A 530 -4.08 -23.25 16.57
CA TYR A 530 -5.47 -23.66 16.40
C TYR A 530 -6.48 -22.56 16.74
N SER A 531 -7.60 -22.56 16.02
CA SER A 531 -8.73 -21.65 16.26
C SER A 531 -9.43 -21.97 17.59
N ILE A 532 -9.85 -20.92 18.30
CA ILE A 532 -10.61 -21.06 19.54
C ILE A 532 -11.97 -21.71 19.23
N ASP A 533 -12.70 -21.15 18.27
CA ASP A 533 -14.08 -21.54 17.99
C ASP A 533 -14.18 -22.86 17.22
N GLU A 534 -13.26 -23.12 16.28
CA GLU A 534 -13.32 -24.32 15.44
C GLU A 534 -12.66 -25.54 16.09
N VAL A 535 -11.72 -25.32 17.01
CA VAL A 535 -10.90 -26.42 17.56
C VAL A 535 -10.97 -26.50 19.07
N PHE A 536 -10.59 -25.45 19.80
CA PHE A 536 -10.52 -25.57 21.27
C PHE A 536 -11.89 -25.76 21.90
N ARG A 537 -12.87 -24.91 21.56
CA ARG A 537 -14.21 -24.94 22.14
C ARG A 537 -14.94 -26.26 21.92
N PRO A 538 -15.14 -26.75 20.67
CA PRO A 538 -15.89 -27.98 20.46
C PRO A 538 -15.20 -29.22 21.05
N LYS A 539 -13.85 -29.27 21.02
CA LYS A 539 -13.13 -30.43 21.55
C LYS A 539 -13.07 -30.44 23.07
N LEU A 540 -12.88 -29.29 23.71
CA LEU A 540 -12.97 -29.20 25.18
C LEU A 540 -14.39 -29.49 25.68
N ALA A 541 -15.43 -28.99 24.99
CA ALA A 541 -16.81 -29.32 25.32
C ALA A 541 -17.07 -30.82 25.24
N PHE A 542 -16.60 -31.49 24.19
CA PHE A 542 -16.73 -32.95 24.06
C PHE A 542 -15.94 -33.70 25.14
N LEU A 543 -14.71 -33.28 25.43
CA LEU A 543 -13.87 -33.88 26.47
C LEU A 543 -14.54 -33.83 27.85
N LEU A 544 -15.01 -32.64 28.25
CA LEU A 544 -15.56 -32.40 29.59
C LEU A 544 -16.98 -32.96 29.73
N ASN A 545 -17.85 -32.71 28.75
CA ASN A 545 -19.28 -32.97 28.88
C ASN A 545 -19.70 -34.36 28.38
N THR A 546 -18.91 -34.98 27.49
CA THR A 546 -19.27 -36.27 26.88
C THR A 546 -18.31 -37.39 27.26
N MET A 547 -17.01 -37.09 27.28
CA MET A 547 -16.00 -38.07 27.71
C MET A 547 -15.77 -38.08 29.21
N GLU A 548 -16.29 -37.07 29.93
CA GLU A 548 -16.15 -36.92 31.38
C GLU A 548 -14.68 -36.95 31.85
N LYS A 549 -13.77 -36.51 30.97
CA LYS A 549 -12.33 -36.41 31.26
C LYS A 549 -11.97 -35.03 31.78
N SER A 550 -10.89 -34.96 32.54
CA SER A 550 -10.41 -33.73 33.14
C SER A 550 -9.60 -32.87 32.15
N LEU A 551 -9.40 -31.60 32.48
CA LEU A 551 -8.43 -30.76 31.74
C LEU A 551 -6.99 -31.27 31.87
N GLN A 552 -6.66 -32.03 32.92
CA GLN A 552 -5.32 -32.58 33.08
C GLN A 552 -5.01 -33.64 32.03
N ASP A 553 -6.02 -34.32 31.49
CA ASP A 553 -5.85 -35.25 30.38
C ASP A 553 -5.30 -34.56 29.12
N VAL A 554 -5.78 -33.35 28.81
CA VAL A 554 -5.24 -32.57 27.67
C VAL A 554 -3.90 -31.91 27.98
N VAL A 555 -3.59 -31.63 29.25
CA VAL A 555 -2.24 -31.20 29.66
C VAL A 555 -1.23 -32.31 29.43
N ALA A 556 -1.57 -33.54 29.82
CA ALA A 556 -0.75 -34.73 29.61
C ALA A 556 -0.55 -35.05 28.12
N TYR A 557 -1.61 -34.90 27.31
CA TYR A 557 -1.60 -35.19 25.88
C TYR A 557 -2.17 -34.06 25.00
N PRO A 558 -1.42 -32.95 24.81
CA PRO A 558 -1.92 -31.76 24.09
C PRO A 558 -2.17 -32.01 22.60
N ARG A 559 -1.61 -33.10 22.04
CA ARG A 559 -1.84 -33.53 20.67
C ARG A 559 -3.31 -33.89 20.41
N TYR A 560 -4.12 -34.08 21.46
CA TYR A 560 -5.58 -34.17 21.38
C TYR A 560 -6.20 -33.16 20.41
N PHE A 561 -5.77 -31.89 20.47
CA PHE A 561 -6.30 -30.83 19.61
C PHE A 561 -5.97 -30.96 18.13
N SER A 562 -5.01 -31.81 17.75
CA SER A 562 -4.67 -32.05 16.34
C SER A 562 -5.54 -33.09 15.64
N TYR A 563 -6.21 -33.96 16.40
CA TYR A 563 -7.05 -35.01 15.81
C TYR A 563 -8.43 -34.49 15.45
N SER A 564 -9.02 -35.01 14.37
CA SER A 564 -10.39 -34.65 13.97
C SER A 564 -11.40 -35.09 15.02
N LEU A 565 -12.29 -34.18 15.42
CA LEU A 565 -13.34 -34.47 16.39
C LEU A 565 -14.31 -35.54 15.85
N GLU A 566 -14.80 -35.35 14.62
CA GLU A 566 -15.78 -36.23 14.00
C GLU A 566 -15.17 -37.53 13.47
N LYS A 567 -13.97 -37.48 12.88
CA LYS A 567 -13.41 -38.65 12.18
C LYS A 567 -12.59 -39.57 13.07
N LYS A 568 -12.07 -39.09 14.21
CA LYS A 568 -11.16 -39.89 15.05
C LYS A 568 -11.53 -39.89 16.53
N ILE A 569 -11.79 -38.72 17.13
CA ILE A 569 -12.05 -38.62 18.57
C ILE A 569 -13.39 -39.29 18.93
N LYS A 570 -14.50 -38.85 18.33
CA LYS A 570 -15.84 -39.40 18.59
C LYS A 570 -15.93 -40.90 18.30
N PRO A 571 -15.53 -41.41 17.11
CA PRO A 571 -15.67 -42.83 16.81
C PRO A 571 -14.92 -43.73 17.80
N ARG A 572 -13.67 -43.38 18.13
CA ARG A 572 -12.87 -44.18 19.08
C ARG A 572 -13.43 -44.12 20.50
N PHE A 573 -13.89 -42.95 20.94
CA PHE A 573 -14.56 -42.82 22.24
C PHE A 573 -15.80 -43.72 22.33
N TRP A 574 -16.69 -43.70 21.34
CA TRP A 574 -17.92 -44.48 21.37
C TRP A 574 -17.68 -45.99 21.33
N VAL A 575 -16.66 -46.44 20.58
CA VAL A 575 -16.22 -47.84 20.58
C VAL A 575 -15.77 -48.27 21.97
N LEU A 576 -14.93 -47.48 22.63
CA LEU A 576 -14.41 -47.81 23.96
C LEU A 576 -15.50 -47.75 25.03
N LYS A 577 -16.37 -46.74 24.97
CA LYS A 577 -17.53 -46.61 25.86
C LYS A 577 -18.48 -47.81 25.73
N GLY A 578 -18.74 -48.27 24.50
CA GLY A 578 -19.57 -49.45 24.25
C GLY A 578 -18.98 -50.76 24.78
N ARG A 579 -17.66 -50.82 25.00
CA ARG A 579 -16.95 -51.95 25.61
C ARG A 579 -16.60 -51.74 27.08
N ASN A 580 -17.01 -50.62 27.67
CA ASN A 580 -16.66 -50.23 29.03
C ASN A 580 -15.15 -50.21 29.32
N ILE A 581 -14.35 -49.78 28.33
CA ILE A 581 -12.90 -49.67 28.44
C ILE A 581 -12.52 -48.23 28.76
N GLU A 582 -11.87 -48.03 29.91
CA GLU A 582 -11.24 -46.75 30.24
C GLU A 582 -9.78 -46.74 29.80
N CYS A 583 -9.35 -45.66 29.16
CA CYS A 583 -7.95 -45.45 28.80
C CYS A 583 -7.60 -43.95 28.73
N SER A 584 -6.30 -43.67 28.63
CA SER A 584 -5.79 -42.31 28.46
C SER A 584 -6.05 -41.76 27.04
N LEU A 585 -5.99 -40.44 26.88
CA LEU A 585 -6.10 -39.82 25.55
C LEU A 585 -4.98 -40.27 24.60
N GLU A 586 -3.79 -40.55 25.12
CA GLU A 586 -2.64 -41.01 24.34
C GLU A 586 -2.87 -42.43 23.82
N GLU A 587 -3.33 -43.35 24.66
CA GLU A 587 -3.66 -44.71 24.25
C GLU A 587 -4.81 -44.74 23.23
N MET A 588 -5.83 -43.90 23.44
CA MET A 588 -6.97 -43.82 22.54
C MET A 588 -6.58 -43.25 21.17
N LEU A 589 -5.76 -42.19 21.11
CA LEU A 589 -5.59 -41.38 19.90
C LEU A 589 -4.21 -41.48 19.26
N GLY A 590 -3.18 -41.83 20.03
CA GLY A 590 -1.80 -41.91 19.56
C GLY A 590 -1.56 -43.05 18.58
N LYS A 591 -2.36 -44.12 18.65
CA LYS A 591 -2.26 -45.30 17.80
C LYS A 591 -2.87 -45.05 16.41
N ASN A 592 -2.36 -45.76 15.40
CA ASN A 592 -3.01 -45.82 14.09
C ASN A 592 -4.32 -46.64 14.16
N ASP A 593 -5.04 -46.80 13.06
CA ASP A 593 -6.36 -47.47 13.08
C ASP A 593 -6.23 -48.99 13.31
N ASP A 594 -5.20 -49.63 12.75
CA ASP A 594 -4.95 -51.07 12.89
C ASP A 594 -4.47 -51.45 14.30
N GLU A 595 -3.58 -50.64 14.89
CA GLU A 595 -3.13 -50.79 16.27
C GLU A 595 -4.29 -50.62 17.25
N PHE A 596 -5.10 -49.57 17.05
CA PHE A 596 -6.30 -49.35 17.85
C PHE A 596 -7.29 -50.51 17.70
N ALA A 597 -7.46 -51.02 16.47
CA ALA A 597 -8.31 -52.17 16.20
C ALA A 597 -7.83 -53.43 16.91
N THR A 598 -6.54 -53.73 16.81
CA THR A 598 -5.94 -54.92 17.40
C THR A 598 -6.08 -54.92 18.92
N GLU A 599 -5.82 -53.78 19.54
CA GLU A 599 -5.83 -53.68 20.99
C GLU A 599 -7.23 -53.62 21.59
N PHE A 600 -8.16 -52.87 20.96
CA PHE A 600 -9.46 -52.58 21.56
C PHE A 600 -10.65 -53.22 20.83
N LEU A 601 -10.47 -53.72 19.60
CA LEU A 601 -11.52 -54.43 18.85
C LEU A 601 -11.30 -55.94 18.81
N LEU A 602 -10.04 -56.43 18.80
CA LEU A 602 -9.71 -57.85 18.60
C LEU A 602 -9.28 -58.60 19.87
N ALA A 603 -8.95 -57.91 20.97
CA ALA A 603 -8.66 -58.57 22.24
C ALA A 603 -9.94 -59.20 22.84
N PRO A 604 -9.93 -60.48 23.28
CA PRO A 604 -11.08 -61.08 23.94
C PRO A 604 -11.39 -60.33 25.23
N SER A 605 -12.66 -60.06 25.49
CA SER A 605 -13.14 -59.46 26.74
C SER A 605 -12.81 -60.39 27.91
N ALA A 606 -11.64 -60.20 28.52
CA ALA A 606 -11.35 -60.75 29.82
C ALA A 606 -12.21 -59.97 30.84
N HIS A 607 -13.42 -60.48 31.11
CA HIS A 607 -14.16 -60.42 32.37
C HIS A 607 -15.63 -60.84 32.13
N SER A 608 -15.84 -62.16 32.19
CA SER A 608 -17.16 -62.77 32.45
C SER A 608 -16.97 -63.99 33.38
N HIS A 609 -16.53 -63.71 34.60
CA HIS A 609 -16.62 -64.56 35.80
C HIS A 609 -16.58 -63.53 36.95
N GLN A 610 -17.57 -63.34 37.82
CA GLN A 610 -18.70 -64.14 38.28
C GLN A 610 -19.91 -63.21 38.51
#